data_AF-A0A1Y3DS67-F1
#
_entry.id   AF-A0A1Y3DS67-F1
#
_cell.length_a   1.000
_cell.length_b   1.000
_cell.length_c   1.000
_cell.angle_alpha   90.00
_cell.angle_beta   90.00
_cell.angle_gamma   90.00
#
_symmetry.space_group_name_H-M   'P 1'
#
loop_
_entity.id
_entity.type
_entity.pdbx_description
1 polymer ?
#
loop_
_entity_poly.entity_id
_entity_poly.type
_entity_poly.pdbx_seq_one_letter_code
_entity_poly.pdbx_strand_id
1 'polypeptide(L)'
;MNKVKYVPLLWRHKAVLNTTGRRRYHHNINNLEKIFYSSGKYTNTARRITCHKCHCDISLDVVPLSCETCSALLHVDAFKQFNFFELFGLQATYDIDKGHLKQKFNNIQKLYHPDKHAQNEQLEQINEVSSYLNSAYKTLQNDVDRALYLLSIQYNYKIPEEENLEDSEFLAEIVQVNERIGDPEANITLMTKEYKDKYEEHIEKIKLYFDKGDFEHILMALKKLKFINRILDRLQNV
;
A
#
# COMPACT_ATOMS: atom_id res chain seq x y z
N MET A 1 9.40 -8.29 -25.23
CA MET A 1 8.36 -8.76 -24.28
C MET A 1 8.75 -8.30 -22.89
N ASN A 2 8.10 -7.25 -22.38
CA ASN A 2 8.41 -6.71 -21.06
C ASN A 2 7.95 -7.70 -19.99
N LYS A 3 8.90 -8.29 -19.24
CA LYS A 3 8.61 -9.11 -18.07
C LYS A 3 8.03 -8.20 -16.98
N VAL A 4 6.71 -8.16 -16.87
CA VAL A 4 6.03 -7.60 -15.70
C VAL A 4 6.38 -8.50 -14.51
N LYS A 5 7.28 -8.03 -13.65
CA LYS A 5 7.63 -8.72 -12.40
C LYS A 5 6.44 -8.57 -11.44
N TYR A 6 5.58 -9.57 -11.39
CA TYR A 6 4.54 -9.70 -10.38
C TYR A 6 5.17 -10.17 -9.08
N VAL A 7 5.78 -9.25 -8.33
CA VAL A 7 6.25 -9.54 -6.98
C VAL A 7 5.51 -8.59 -6.04
N PRO A 8 4.50 -9.06 -5.29
CA PRO A 8 3.96 -8.29 -4.18
C PRO A 8 5.03 -8.28 -3.08
N LEU A 9 5.80 -7.20 -3.01
CA LEU A 9 6.97 -7.06 -2.14
C LEU A 9 6.61 -7.00 -0.65
N LEU A 10 5.33 -6.89 -0.29
CA LEU A 10 4.89 -6.83 1.10
C LEU A 10 4.83 -8.19 1.82
N TRP A 11 4.94 -9.33 1.12
CA TRP A 11 4.98 -10.64 1.80
C TRP A 11 6.40 -11.14 2.13
N ARG A 12 7.45 -10.37 1.83
CA ARG A 12 8.85 -10.76 2.11
C ARG A 12 9.66 -9.77 2.95
N HIS A 13 9.04 -8.70 3.46
CA HIS A 13 9.76 -7.77 4.31
C HIS A 13 9.08 -7.64 5.68
N LYS A 14 9.85 -7.98 6.72
CA LYS A 14 9.64 -7.52 8.10
C LYS A 14 9.59 -5.99 8.09
N ALA A 15 8.42 -5.42 7.84
CA ALA A 15 8.20 -4.00 7.99
C ALA A 15 7.88 -3.74 9.47
N VAL A 16 8.87 -3.12 10.13
CA VAL A 16 8.78 -2.53 11.45
C VAL A 16 7.59 -1.56 11.48
N LEU A 17 6.45 -2.05 11.94
CA LEU A 17 5.32 -1.25 12.38
C LEU A 17 5.07 -1.61 13.84
N ASN A 18 5.70 -0.84 14.72
CA ASN A 18 5.39 -0.82 16.14
C ASN A 18 3.94 -0.33 16.29
N THR A 19 3.02 -1.27 16.40
CA THR A 19 1.68 -1.03 16.94
C THR A 19 1.36 -2.19 17.87
N THR A 20 1.65 -2.00 19.15
CA THR A 20 1.17 -2.82 20.25
C THR A 20 -0.34 -2.68 20.32
N GLY A 21 -1.07 -3.79 20.14
CA GLY A 21 -2.52 -3.80 20.30
C GLY A 21 -3.21 -4.96 19.60
N ARG A 22 -3.13 -6.16 20.19
CA ARG A 22 -4.07 -7.24 19.85
C ARG A 22 -5.48 -6.80 20.27
N ARG A 23 -6.41 -6.67 19.32
CA ARG A 23 -7.85 -6.71 19.62
C ARG A 23 -8.54 -7.65 18.64
N ARG A 24 -9.34 -8.56 19.21
CA ARG A 24 -10.23 -9.45 18.48
C ARG A 24 -11.33 -8.61 17.83
N TYR A 25 -11.54 -8.81 16.54
CA TYR A 25 -12.62 -8.19 15.79
C TYR A 25 -13.94 -8.80 16.28
N HIS A 26 -14.81 -7.97 16.86
CA HIS A 26 -16.19 -8.34 17.13
C HIS A 26 -17.07 -7.72 16.03
N HIS A 27 -17.85 -8.56 15.35
CA HIS A 27 -18.93 -8.12 14.50
C HIS A 27 -19.94 -7.31 15.31
N ASN A 28 -20.16 -6.05 14.94
CA ASN A 28 -21.47 -5.45 15.14
C ASN A 28 -21.78 -4.49 13.99
N ILE A 29 -22.69 -4.94 13.14
CA ILE A 29 -23.30 -4.20 12.05
C ILE A 29 -24.33 -3.25 12.67
N ASN A 30 -24.18 -1.94 12.45
CA ASN A 30 -25.25 -0.94 12.27
C ASN A 30 -24.77 0.48 12.63
N ASN A 31 -24.42 1.27 11.60
CA ASN A 31 -24.78 2.68 11.40
C ASN A 31 -23.96 3.25 10.23
N LEU A 32 -24.40 2.93 9.01
CA LEU A 32 -23.92 3.56 7.78
C LEU A 32 -24.97 4.57 7.29
N GLU A 33 -25.14 5.69 8.00
CA GLU A 33 -25.79 6.86 7.41
C GLU A 33 -25.21 8.15 8.00
N LYS A 34 -24.79 9.04 7.08
CA LYS A 34 -24.27 10.41 7.27
C LYS A 34 -22.83 10.40 7.81
N ILE A 35 -21.81 10.73 7.00
CA ILE A 35 -21.47 12.10 6.63
C ILE A 35 -20.66 12.07 5.33
N PHE A 36 -21.27 12.52 4.22
CA PHE A 36 -20.56 13.11 3.09
C PHE A 36 -21.27 14.43 2.78
N TYR A 37 -20.48 15.46 2.46
CA TYR A 37 -20.81 16.89 2.26
C TYR A 37 -20.85 17.77 3.52
N SER A 38 -19.69 18.29 3.91
CA SER A 38 -19.48 19.74 3.98
C SER A 38 -18.02 20.08 4.26
N SER A 39 -17.49 20.95 3.40
CA SER A 39 -16.61 22.07 3.73
C SER A 39 -16.04 22.09 5.15
N GLY A 40 -14.71 21.92 5.25
CA GLY A 40 -13.85 22.43 6.32
C GLY A 40 -14.39 22.36 7.74
N LYS A 41 -14.20 21.21 8.41
CA LYS A 41 -14.06 21.14 9.88
C LYS A 41 -13.05 20.05 10.24
N TYR A 42 -11.77 20.40 10.15
CA TYR A 42 -10.70 19.64 10.82
C TYR A 42 -10.98 19.67 12.32
N THR A 43 -11.13 18.51 12.94
CA THR A 43 -11.05 18.39 14.41
C THR A 43 -9.63 18.76 14.81
N ASN A 44 -9.52 19.93 15.43
CA ASN A 44 -8.30 20.70 15.61
C ASN A 44 -7.41 20.11 16.72
N THR A 45 -6.59 19.13 16.37
CA THR A 45 -5.31 18.88 17.04
C THR A 45 -4.22 19.09 15.98
N ALA A 46 -3.83 20.35 15.78
CA ALA A 46 -2.73 20.69 14.87
C ALA A 46 -1.51 19.83 15.23
N ARG A 47 -1.17 18.89 14.34
CA ARG A 47 0.05 18.09 14.46
C ARG A 47 1.21 19.07 14.29
N ARG A 48 2.19 19.05 15.19
CA ARG A 48 3.33 20.00 15.18
C ARG A 48 4.64 19.23 15.26
N ILE A 49 5.66 19.76 14.58
CA ILE A 49 7.04 19.33 14.74
C ILE A 49 7.96 20.55 14.81
N THR A 50 9.08 20.42 15.51
CA THR A 50 10.08 21.48 15.59
C THR A 50 11.13 21.29 14.50
N CYS A 51 11.53 22.39 13.84
CA CYS A 51 12.63 22.36 12.88
C CYS A 51 13.94 21.99 13.59
N HIS A 52 14.69 21.02 13.07
CA HIS A 52 15.99 20.63 13.62
C HIS A 52 17.05 21.73 13.52
N LYS A 53 16.93 22.63 12.54
CA LYS A 53 17.92 23.69 12.29
C LYS A 53 17.62 25.01 12.99
N CYS A 54 16.38 25.49 12.93
CA CYS A 54 16.00 26.80 13.48
C CYS A 54 15.02 26.74 14.65
N HIS A 55 14.61 25.53 15.04
CA HIS A 55 13.71 25.27 16.18
C HIS A 55 12.34 25.96 16.10
N CYS A 56 11.95 26.48 14.94
CA CYS A 56 10.59 26.98 14.75
C CYS A 56 9.58 25.83 14.75
N ASP A 57 8.36 26.12 15.19
CA ASP A 57 7.25 25.20 15.08
C ASP A 57 6.74 25.16 13.63
N ILE A 58 6.54 23.95 13.12
CA ILE A 58 6.00 23.69 11.79
C ILE A 58 4.62 23.06 11.98
N SER A 59 3.58 23.68 11.41
CA SER A 59 2.25 23.08 11.35
C SER A 59 2.21 21.98 10.30
N LEU A 60 1.70 20.81 10.67
CA LEU A 60 1.58 19.65 9.78
C LEU A 60 0.17 19.55 9.17
N ASP A 61 -0.52 20.69 8.96
CA ASP A 61 -1.81 20.73 8.26
C ASP A 61 -1.69 20.34 6.78
N VAL A 62 -0.49 20.55 6.22
CA VAL A 62 -0.06 20.10 4.90
C VAL A 62 1.29 19.41 5.07
N VAL A 63 1.59 18.41 4.22
CA VAL A 63 2.88 17.71 4.22
C VAL A 63 4.01 18.70 3.94
N PRO A 64 4.86 19.04 4.93
CA PRO A 64 5.90 20.04 4.73
C PRO A 64 7.16 19.36 4.20
N LEU A 65 7.65 19.82 3.05
CA LEU A 65 8.87 19.30 2.43
C LEU A 65 10.13 20.02 2.95
N SER A 66 9.96 21.21 3.51
CA SER A 66 11.04 22.00 4.10
C SER A 66 10.48 22.96 5.15
N CYS A 67 11.36 23.47 6.00
CA CYS A 67 11.03 24.52 6.95
C CYS A 67 10.84 25.86 6.20
N GLU A 68 9.70 26.53 6.40
CA GLU A 68 9.41 27.82 5.78
C GLU A 68 10.36 28.95 6.25
N THR A 69 10.84 28.88 7.49
CA THR A 69 11.71 29.90 8.09
C THR A 69 13.16 29.81 7.63
N CYS A 70 13.73 28.60 7.56
CA CYS A 70 15.17 28.42 7.28
C CYS A 70 15.48 27.55 6.05
N SER A 71 14.44 27.11 5.33
CA SER A 71 14.54 26.25 4.14
C SER A 71 15.21 24.88 4.36
N ALA A 72 15.44 24.48 5.62
CA ALA A 72 16.02 23.16 5.91
C ALA A 72 15.03 22.04 5.53
N LEU A 73 15.54 20.99 4.89
CA LEU A 73 14.75 19.80 4.59
C LEU A 73 14.35 19.09 5.88
N LEU A 74 13.11 18.59 5.95
CA LEU A 74 12.62 17.93 7.16
C LEU A 74 13.06 16.46 7.23
N HIS A 75 13.18 15.96 8.46
CA HIS A 75 13.49 14.57 8.74
C HIS A 75 12.28 13.65 8.51
N VAL A 76 12.55 12.35 8.41
CA VAL A 76 11.53 11.31 8.16
C VAL A 76 10.39 11.32 9.19
N ASP A 77 10.64 11.78 10.41
CA ASP A 77 9.63 11.81 11.48
C ASP A 77 8.49 12.79 11.22
N ALA A 78 8.72 13.86 10.45
CA ALA A 78 7.65 14.74 9.97
C ALA A 78 6.70 13.97 9.03
N PHE A 79 7.26 13.15 8.13
CA PHE A 79 6.50 12.39 7.15
C PHE A 79 5.74 11.21 7.77
N LYS A 80 6.28 10.57 8.81
CA LYS A 80 5.61 9.47 9.54
C LYS A 80 4.33 9.91 10.25
N GLN A 81 4.10 11.21 10.41
CA GLN A 81 2.84 11.74 10.95
C GLN A 81 1.69 11.66 9.94
N PHE A 82 1.96 11.34 8.68
CA PHE A 82 0.96 11.27 7.61
C PHE A 82 0.79 9.83 7.13
N ASN A 83 -0.42 9.50 6.70
CA ASN A 83 -0.63 8.28 5.93
C ASN A 83 -0.07 8.44 4.50
N PHE A 84 0.14 7.34 3.79
CA PHE A 84 0.79 7.40 2.48
C PHE A 84 -0.01 8.19 1.45
N PHE A 85 -1.35 8.23 1.53
CA PHE A 85 -2.16 9.02 0.60
C PHE A 85 -1.95 10.51 0.84
N GLU A 86 -1.94 10.94 2.11
CA GLU A 86 -1.66 12.32 2.51
C GLU A 86 -0.30 12.79 2.00
N LEU A 87 0.75 11.94 2.05
CA LEU A 87 2.09 12.25 1.53
C LEU A 87 2.10 12.72 0.07
N PHE A 88 1.15 12.24 -0.73
CA PHE A 88 1.04 12.59 -2.15
C PHE A 88 -0.18 13.46 -2.46
N GLY A 89 -0.90 13.94 -1.44
CA GLY A 89 -2.10 14.77 -1.61
C GLY A 89 -3.28 14.01 -2.25
N LEU A 90 -3.37 12.71 -2.00
CA LEU A 90 -4.43 11.83 -2.49
C LEU A 90 -5.48 11.58 -1.40
N GLN A 91 -6.71 11.29 -1.84
CA GLN A 91 -7.72 10.75 -0.95
C GLN A 91 -7.44 9.27 -0.66
N ALA A 92 -7.67 8.83 0.58
CA ALA A 92 -7.45 7.45 1.03
C ALA A 92 -8.55 6.50 0.50
N THR A 93 -8.50 6.25 -0.80
CA THR A 93 -9.44 5.39 -1.55
C THR A 93 -8.68 4.33 -2.33
N TYR A 94 -9.36 3.25 -2.71
CA TYR A 94 -8.74 2.19 -3.50
C TYR A 94 -8.46 2.62 -4.94
N ASP A 95 -9.35 3.39 -5.55
CA ASP A 95 -9.19 3.87 -6.91
C ASP A 95 -8.44 5.21 -6.90
N ILE A 96 -7.14 5.17 -7.21
CA ILE A 96 -6.30 6.37 -7.25
C ILE A 96 -5.81 6.65 -8.66
N ASP A 97 -5.61 7.94 -8.95
CA ASP A 97 -4.89 8.35 -10.16
C ASP A 97 -3.38 8.06 -10.01
N LYS A 98 -2.95 6.93 -10.58
CA LYS A 98 -1.54 6.53 -10.64
C LYS A 98 -0.66 7.55 -11.39
N GLY A 99 -1.21 8.30 -12.33
CA GLY A 99 -0.51 9.38 -13.03
C GLY A 99 -0.21 10.55 -12.10
N HIS A 100 -1.21 10.98 -11.32
CA HIS A 100 -1.05 12.00 -10.28
C HIS A 100 -0.04 11.56 -9.21
N LEU A 101 -0.16 10.32 -8.72
CA LEU A 101 0.78 9.73 -7.76
C LEU A 101 2.22 9.82 -8.26
N LYS A 102 2.47 9.38 -9.50
CA LYS A 102 3.80 9.44 -10.12
C LYS A 102 4.32 10.87 -10.26
N GLN A 103 3.46 11.81 -10.67
CA GLN A 103 3.84 13.21 -10.80
C GLN A 103 4.28 13.80 -9.45
N LYS A 104 3.49 13.58 -8.40
CA LYS A 104 3.79 14.06 -7.04
C LYS A 104 5.06 13.44 -6.50
N PHE A 105 5.21 12.12 -6.63
CA PHE A 105 6.42 11.41 -6.24
C PHE A 105 7.67 11.98 -6.92
N ASN A 106 7.62 12.21 -8.24
CA ASN A 106 8.74 12.80 -8.98
C ASN A 106 9.08 14.22 -8.49
N ASN A 107 8.08 15.04 -8.15
CA ASN A 107 8.30 16.38 -7.62
C ASN A 107 8.99 16.36 -6.25
N ILE A 108 8.59 15.45 -5.37
CA ILE A 108 9.23 15.29 -4.06
C ILE A 108 10.65 14.72 -4.20
N GLN A 109 10.83 13.71 -5.07
CA GLN A 109 12.16 13.15 -5.35
C GLN A 109 13.12 14.20 -5.90
N LYS A 110 12.67 15.17 -6.70
CA LYS A 110 13.55 16.28 -7.14
C LYS A 110 14.13 17.10 -5.98
N LEU A 111 13.49 17.11 -4.80
CA LEU A 111 13.95 17.82 -3.61
C LEU A 111 14.80 16.93 -2.70
N TYR A 112 14.49 15.63 -2.63
CA TYR A 112 15.12 14.67 -1.71
C TYR A 112 16.04 13.65 -2.41
N HIS A 113 16.43 13.89 -3.68
CA HIS A 113 17.27 12.93 -4.40
C HIS A 113 18.70 12.91 -3.83
N PRO A 114 19.25 11.73 -3.47
CA PRO A 114 20.58 11.62 -2.90
C PRO A 114 21.68 12.27 -3.75
N ASP A 115 21.62 12.11 -5.07
CA ASP A 115 22.62 12.68 -5.99
C ASP A 115 22.75 14.21 -5.89
N LYS A 116 21.67 14.92 -5.53
CA LYS A 116 21.70 16.38 -5.34
C LYS A 116 22.37 16.80 -4.02
N HIS A 117 22.53 15.85 -3.11
CA HIS A 117 23.00 16.05 -1.75
C HIS A 117 24.21 15.19 -1.42
N ALA A 118 24.93 14.66 -2.42
CA ALA A 118 26.05 13.75 -2.24
C ALA A 118 27.19 14.32 -1.37
N GLN A 119 27.32 15.65 -1.30
CA GLN A 119 28.29 16.36 -0.45
C GLN A 119 27.65 17.05 0.77
N ASN A 120 26.37 16.78 1.05
CA ASN A 120 25.65 17.38 2.16
C ASN A 120 25.87 16.55 3.43
N GLU A 121 26.16 17.22 4.55
CA GLU A 121 26.31 16.58 5.87
C GLU A 121 25.03 15.84 6.33
N GLN A 122 23.87 16.21 5.78
CA GLN A 122 22.56 15.59 6.06
C GLN A 122 22.19 14.46 5.09
N LEU A 123 23.13 13.96 4.29
CA LEU A 123 22.87 12.93 3.26
C LEU A 123 22.15 11.68 3.82
N GLU A 124 22.52 11.22 5.02
CA GLU A 124 21.89 10.06 5.65
C GLU A 124 20.39 10.29 5.92
N GLN A 125 20.02 11.46 6.45
CA GLN A 125 18.63 11.84 6.71
C GLN A 125 17.83 11.97 5.39
N ILE A 126 18.46 12.52 4.35
CA ILE A 126 17.87 12.64 3.02
C ILE A 126 17.60 11.26 2.42
N ASN A 127 18.54 10.32 2.61
CA ASN A 127 18.38 8.92 2.19
C ASN A 127 17.22 8.24 2.91
N GLU A 128 17.07 8.45 4.22
CA GLU A 128 15.95 7.91 4.99
C GLU A 128 14.60 8.42 4.48
N VAL A 129 14.47 9.73 4.25
CA VAL A 129 13.23 10.32 3.70
C VAL A 129 12.95 9.77 2.30
N SER A 130 13.96 9.74 1.42
CA SER A 130 13.81 9.20 0.07
C SER A 130 13.37 7.73 0.09
N SER A 131 13.97 6.90 0.95
CA SER A 131 13.60 5.49 1.13
C SER A 131 12.17 5.32 1.64
N TYR A 132 11.76 6.14 2.60
CA TYR A 132 10.40 6.14 3.13
C TYR A 132 9.36 6.51 2.06
N LEU A 133 9.61 7.58 1.31
CA LEU A 133 8.74 8.02 0.22
C LEU A 133 8.69 7.01 -0.93
N ASN A 134 9.81 6.34 -1.23
CA ASN A 134 9.86 5.25 -2.19
C ASN A 134 8.99 4.07 -1.76
N SER A 135 9.01 3.74 -0.47
CA SER A 135 8.18 2.68 0.09
C SER A 135 6.70 3.04 -0.02
N ALA A 136 6.34 4.26 0.39
CA ALA A 136 4.97 4.77 0.26
C ALA A 136 4.47 4.77 -1.19
N TYR A 137 5.29 5.26 -2.13
CA TYR A 137 4.98 5.25 -3.55
C TYR A 137 4.76 3.82 -4.09
N LYS A 138 5.67 2.89 -3.78
CA LYS A 138 5.54 1.48 -4.22
C LYS A 138 4.27 0.84 -3.67
N THR A 139 3.97 1.05 -2.40
CA THR A 139 2.76 0.55 -1.75
C THR A 139 1.50 1.07 -2.44
N LEU A 140 1.40 2.37 -2.72
CA LEU A 140 0.22 2.93 -3.39
C LEU A 140 0.14 2.57 -4.87
N GLN A 141 1.28 2.40 -5.54
CA GLN A 141 1.33 2.06 -6.96
C GLN A 141 0.83 0.64 -7.25
N ASN A 142 1.12 -0.30 -6.36
CA ASN A 142 0.69 -1.69 -6.46
C ASN A 142 -0.73 -1.87 -5.90
N ASP A 143 -1.63 -2.46 -6.69
CA ASP A 143 -3.04 -2.55 -6.35
C ASP A 143 -3.32 -3.48 -5.15
N VAL A 144 -2.53 -4.54 -4.96
CA VAL A 144 -2.65 -5.43 -3.80
C VAL A 144 -2.08 -4.77 -2.55
N ASP A 145 -0.88 -4.19 -2.66
CA ASP A 145 -0.24 -3.52 -1.53
C ASP A 145 -1.07 -2.32 -1.05
N ARG A 146 -1.70 -1.58 -1.99
CA ARG A 146 -2.62 -0.48 -1.69
C ARG A 146 -3.86 -0.97 -0.95
N ALA A 147 -4.47 -2.08 -1.38
CA ALA A 147 -5.60 -2.68 -0.67
C ALA A 147 -5.23 -3.10 0.75
N LEU A 148 -4.09 -3.77 0.94
CA LEU A 148 -3.60 -4.17 2.26
C LEU A 148 -3.35 -2.96 3.16
N TYR A 149 -2.77 -1.90 2.60
CA TYR A 149 -2.54 -0.66 3.32
C TYR A 149 -3.87 0.01 3.72
N LEU A 150 -4.85 0.08 2.82
CA LEU A 150 -6.19 0.59 3.13
C LEU A 150 -6.87 -0.21 4.23
N LEU A 151 -6.77 -1.55 4.21
CA LEU A 151 -7.26 -2.38 5.31
C LEU A 151 -6.64 -2.00 6.65
N SER A 152 -5.33 -1.73 6.65
CA SER A 152 -4.61 -1.36 7.87
C SER A 152 -5.03 0.00 8.43
N ILE A 153 -5.35 0.98 7.59
CA ILE A 153 -5.69 2.34 8.06
C ILE A 153 -7.19 2.57 8.27
N GLN A 154 -8.06 1.91 7.50
CA GLN A 154 -9.52 2.07 7.61
C GLN A 154 -10.14 1.09 8.62
N TYR A 155 -9.66 -0.15 8.64
CA TYR A 155 -10.22 -1.24 9.46
C TYR A 155 -9.30 -1.64 10.61
N ASN A 156 -8.11 -1.03 10.73
CA ASN A 156 -7.09 -1.43 11.69
C ASN A 156 -6.79 -2.94 11.63
N TYR A 157 -6.87 -3.51 10.41
CA TYR A 157 -6.74 -4.94 10.17
C TYR A 157 -5.52 -5.22 9.29
N LYS A 158 -4.75 -6.23 9.69
CA LYS A 158 -3.61 -6.76 8.93
C LYS A 158 -3.85 -8.24 8.72
N ILE A 159 -3.81 -8.68 7.46
CA ILE A 159 -3.91 -10.09 7.10
C ILE A 159 -2.68 -10.82 7.67
N PRO A 160 -2.84 -11.77 8.61
CA PRO A 160 -1.72 -12.59 9.07
C PRO A 160 -1.12 -13.43 7.94
N GLU A 161 0.19 -13.69 8.00
CA GLU A 161 0.86 -14.51 7.00
C GLU A 161 0.29 -15.94 6.92
N GLU A 162 -0.16 -16.47 8.07
CA GLU A 162 -0.66 -17.84 8.26
C GLU A 162 -2.19 -17.93 8.23
N GLU A 163 -2.89 -16.87 7.87
CA GLU A 163 -4.36 -16.92 7.86
C GLU A 163 -4.90 -17.85 6.78
N ASN A 164 -5.78 -18.77 7.18
CA ASN A 164 -6.38 -19.74 6.28
C ASN A 164 -7.42 -19.09 5.36
N LEU A 165 -7.49 -19.62 4.14
CA LEU A 165 -8.57 -19.33 3.21
C LEU A 165 -9.69 -20.34 3.45
N GLU A 166 -10.87 -19.83 3.78
CA GLU A 166 -12.07 -20.63 4.06
C GLU A 166 -12.93 -20.72 2.80
N ASP A 167 -12.34 -21.20 1.70
CA ASP A 167 -13.01 -21.41 0.43
C ASP A 167 -12.63 -22.78 -0.15
N SER A 168 -13.45 -23.79 0.17
CA SER A 168 -13.20 -25.18 -0.21
C SER A 168 -13.11 -25.38 -1.72
N GLU A 169 -13.91 -24.66 -2.50
CA GLU A 169 -13.94 -24.77 -3.97
C GLU A 169 -12.62 -24.24 -4.54
N PHE A 170 -12.20 -23.06 -4.09
CA PHE A 170 -10.94 -22.47 -4.55
C PHE A 170 -9.71 -23.25 -4.04
N LEU A 171 -9.75 -23.79 -2.83
CA LEU A 171 -8.69 -24.67 -2.33
C LEU A 171 -8.54 -25.94 -3.19
N ALA A 172 -9.65 -26.54 -3.61
CA ALA A 172 -9.63 -27.67 -4.53
C ALA A 172 -9.05 -27.28 -5.90
N GLU A 173 -9.38 -26.09 -6.42
CA GLU A 173 -8.80 -25.55 -7.64
C GLU A 173 -7.27 -25.42 -7.54
N ILE A 174 -6.75 -24.89 -6.43
CA ILE A 174 -5.30 -24.75 -6.21
C ILE A 174 -4.60 -26.10 -6.27
N VAL A 175 -5.18 -27.14 -5.65
CA VAL A 175 -4.61 -28.49 -5.68
C VAL A 175 -4.55 -29.01 -7.11
N GLN A 176 -5.67 -28.94 -7.85
CA GLN A 176 -5.74 -29.40 -9.24
C GLN A 176 -4.75 -28.68 -10.14
N VAL A 177 -4.58 -27.37 -9.97
CA VAL A 177 -3.66 -26.59 -10.80
C VAL A 177 -2.22 -26.90 -10.46
N ASN A 178 -1.89 -27.14 -9.20
CA ASN A 178 -0.53 -27.57 -8.83
C ASN A 178 -0.19 -28.96 -9.40
N GLU A 179 -1.15 -29.86 -9.49
CA GLU A 179 -0.98 -31.15 -10.17
C GLU A 179 -0.73 -30.94 -11.67
N ARG A 180 -1.56 -30.13 -12.33
CA ARG A 180 -1.38 -29.78 -13.75
C ARG A 180 -0.04 -29.13 -14.03
N ILE A 181 0.47 -28.26 -13.15
CA ILE A 181 1.80 -27.64 -13.31
C ILE A 181 2.93 -28.69 -13.33
N GLY A 182 2.75 -29.82 -12.64
CA GLY A 182 3.74 -30.90 -12.61
C GLY A 182 3.68 -31.85 -13.80
N ASP A 183 2.67 -31.74 -14.67
CA ASP A 183 2.52 -32.57 -15.85
C ASP A 183 3.46 -32.10 -16.98
N PRO A 184 4.34 -32.96 -17.52
CA PRO A 184 5.20 -32.62 -18.65
C PRO A 184 4.45 -32.11 -19.90
N GLU A 185 3.19 -32.51 -20.08
CA GLU A 185 2.36 -32.10 -21.22
C GLU A 185 1.58 -30.80 -20.95
N ALA A 186 1.79 -30.16 -19.80
CA ALA A 186 1.09 -28.95 -19.43
C ALA A 186 1.43 -27.76 -20.33
N ASN A 187 0.40 -27.08 -20.83
CA ASN A 187 0.58 -25.84 -21.56
C ASN A 187 0.75 -24.65 -20.58
N ILE A 188 1.98 -24.47 -20.10
CA ILE A 188 2.36 -23.41 -19.14
C ILE A 188 1.96 -22.01 -19.63
N THR A 189 2.05 -21.76 -20.93
CA THR A 189 1.69 -20.45 -21.51
C THR A 189 0.20 -20.17 -21.37
N LEU A 190 -0.64 -21.16 -21.68
CA LEU A 190 -2.10 -21.05 -21.53
C LEU A 190 -2.49 -20.87 -20.07
N MET A 191 -1.93 -21.68 -19.17
CA MET A 191 -2.19 -21.58 -17.72
C MET A 191 -1.76 -20.22 -17.16
N THR A 192 -0.61 -19.70 -17.59
CA THR A 192 -0.13 -18.37 -17.19
C THR A 192 -1.11 -17.28 -17.63
N LYS A 193 -1.72 -17.41 -18.81
CA LYS A 193 -2.74 -16.47 -19.27
C LYS A 193 -4.00 -16.57 -18.41
N GLU A 194 -4.52 -17.78 -18.20
CA GLU A 194 -5.73 -18.00 -17.38
C GLU A 194 -5.59 -17.39 -15.98
N TYR A 195 -4.46 -17.61 -15.30
CA TYR A 195 -4.25 -17.07 -13.96
C TYR A 195 -3.98 -15.56 -13.93
N LYS A 196 -3.52 -14.96 -15.03
CA LYS A 196 -3.45 -13.50 -15.17
C LYS A 196 -4.85 -12.91 -15.33
N ASP A 197 -5.69 -13.53 -16.15
CA ASP A 197 -7.07 -13.09 -16.34
C ASP A 197 -7.85 -13.17 -15.00
N LYS A 198 -7.69 -14.28 -14.25
CA LYS A 198 -8.24 -14.40 -12.87
C LYS A 198 -7.69 -13.35 -11.91
N TYR A 199 -6.40 -13.01 -12.01
CA TYR A 199 -5.79 -11.96 -11.19
C TYR A 199 -6.47 -10.62 -11.45
N GLU A 200 -6.62 -10.23 -12.72
CA GLU A 200 -7.25 -8.97 -13.11
C GLU A 200 -8.72 -8.91 -12.67
N GLU A 201 -9.47 -10.00 -12.83
CA GLU A 201 -10.86 -10.11 -12.36
C GLU A 201 -10.97 -9.87 -10.84
N HIS A 202 -10.07 -10.45 -10.05
CA HIS A 202 -10.06 -10.25 -8.60
C HIS A 202 -9.70 -8.83 -8.20
N ILE A 203 -8.82 -8.14 -8.95
CA ILE A 203 -8.52 -6.72 -8.72
C ILE A 203 -9.75 -5.85 -8.97
N GLU A 204 -10.50 -6.11 -10.05
CA GLU A 204 -11.75 -5.40 -10.32
C GLU A 204 -12.80 -5.64 -9.22
N LYS A 205 -12.93 -6.88 -8.74
CA LYS A 205 -13.82 -7.21 -7.60
C LYS A 205 -13.43 -6.44 -6.34
N ILE A 206 -12.14 -6.35 -6.02
CA ILE A 206 -11.65 -5.60 -4.85
C ILE A 206 -12.08 -4.13 -4.94
N LYS A 207 -11.97 -3.51 -6.11
CA LYS A 207 -12.44 -2.14 -6.32
C LYS A 207 -13.92 -2.00 -5.96
N LEU A 208 -14.76 -2.87 -6.50
CA LEU A 208 -16.21 -2.88 -6.23
C LEU A 208 -16.53 -3.10 -4.74
N TYR A 209 -15.77 -3.96 -4.05
CA TYR A 209 -15.99 -4.21 -2.63
C TYR A 209 -15.54 -3.05 -1.75
N PHE A 210 -14.47 -2.33 -2.10
CA PHE A 210 -14.10 -1.09 -1.43
C PHE A 210 -15.16 0.01 -1.60
N ASP A 211 -15.74 0.15 -2.80
CA ASP A 211 -16.81 1.13 -3.05
C ASP A 211 -18.08 0.82 -2.23
N LYS A 212 -18.34 -0.47 -1.96
CA LYS A 212 -19.46 -0.94 -1.13
C LYS A 212 -19.17 -0.98 0.37
N GLY A 213 -17.90 -0.85 0.78
CA GLY A 213 -17.49 -1.04 2.18
C GLY A 213 -17.60 -2.50 2.67
N ASP A 214 -17.50 -3.47 1.78
CA ASP A 214 -17.68 -4.90 2.09
C ASP A 214 -16.36 -5.56 2.54
N PHE A 215 -16.05 -5.40 3.82
CA PHE A 215 -14.79 -5.87 4.41
C PHE A 215 -14.53 -7.37 4.22
N GLU A 216 -15.55 -8.21 4.39
CA GLU A 216 -15.41 -9.67 4.28
C GLU A 216 -15.01 -10.08 2.87
N HIS A 217 -15.66 -9.51 1.86
CA HIS A 217 -15.36 -9.81 0.46
C HIS A 217 -14.02 -9.22 0.02
N ILE A 218 -13.61 -8.05 0.53
CA ILE A 218 -12.25 -7.51 0.32
C ILE A 218 -11.22 -8.50 0.85
N LEU A 219 -11.39 -8.97 2.09
CA LEU A 219 -10.46 -9.90 2.74
C LEU A 219 -10.38 -11.22 1.97
N MET A 220 -11.53 -11.79 1.59
CA MET A 220 -11.61 -13.02 0.81
C MET A 220 -10.90 -12.87 -0.55
N ALA A 221 -11.14 -11.78 -1.28
CA ALA A 221 -10.52 -11.52 -2.57
C ALA A 221 -8.99 -11.35 -2.46
N LEU A 222 -8.51 -10.65 -1.42
CA LEU A 222 -7.06 -10.51 -1.16
C LEU A 222 -6.40 -11.84 -0.81
N LYS A 223 -7.07 -12.68 0.00
CA LYS A 223 -6.58 -14.05 0.28
C LYS A 223 -6.48 -14.86 -1.01
N LYS A 224 -7.49 -14.84 -1.88
CA LYS A 224 -7.44 -15.52 -3.19
C LYS A 224 -6.29 -15.01 -4.07
N LEU A 225 -6.10 -13.69 -4.16
CA LEU A 225 -4.99 -13.09 -4.91
C LEU A 225 -3.61 -13.55 -4.41
N LYS A 226 -3.44 -13.78 -3.11
CA LYS A 226 -2.20 -14.33 -2.54
C LYS A 226 -1.88 -15.71 -3.11
N PHE A 227 -2.87 -16.59 -3.26
CA PHE A 227 -2.68 -17.91 -3.87
C PHE A 227 -2.47 -17.82 -5.39
N ILE A 228 -3.22 -16.96 -6.09
CA ILE A 228 -3.02 -16.71 -7.53
C ILE A 228 -1.59 -16.25 -7.81
N ASN A 229 -1.06 -15.31 -7.02
CA ASN A 229 0.33 -14.87 -7.16
C ASN A 229 1.32 -16.03 -6.97
N ARG A 230 1.11 -16.91 -5.97
CA ARG A 230 1.95 -18.10 -5.77
C ARG A 230 1.90 -19.06 -6.96
N ILE A 231 0.73 -19.25 -7.57
CA ILE A 231 0.57 -20.06 -8.79
C ILE A 231 1.31 -19.43 -9.97
N LEU A 232 1.14 -18.12 -10.18
CA LEU A 232 1.84 -17.36 -11.23
C LEU A 232 3.37 -17.40 -11.05
N ASP A 233 3.86 -17.30 -9.82
CA ASP A 233 5.28 -17.44 -9.50
C ASP A 233 5.79 -18.85 -9.82
N ARG A 234 5.02 -19.90 -9.50
CA ARG A 234 5.39 -21.28 -9.85
C ARG A 234 5.44 -21.45 -11.37
N LEU A 235 4.42 -21.02 -12.10
CA LEU A 235 4.35 -21.11 -13.56
C LEU A 235 5.52 -20.39 -14.26
N GLN A 236 6.10 -19.34 -13.66
CA GLN A 236 7.28 -18.66 -14.20
C GLN A 236 8.61 -19.39 -13.95
N ASN A 237 8.63 -20.34 -13.01
CA ASN A 237 9.81 -21.07 -12.57
C ASN A 237 9.76 -22.57 -12.92
N VAL A 238 8.80 -22.97 -13.77
CA VAL A 238 8.73 -24.28 -14.44
C VAL A 238 9.57 -24.22 -15.70
#